data_AF-A0A4Y0BFM3-F1
#
_entry.id   AF-A0A4Y0BFM3-F1
#
_cell.length_a   1.000
_cell.length_b   1.000
_cell.length_c   1.000
_cell.angle_alpha   90.00
_cell.angle_beta   90.00
_cell.angle_gamma   90.00
#
_symmetry.space_group_name_H-M   'P 1'
#
loop_
_entity.id
_entity.type
_entity.pdbx_description
1 polymer ?
#
loop_
_entity_poly.entity_id
_entity_poly.type
_entity_poly.pdbx_seq_one_letter_code
_entity_poly.pdbx_strand_id
1 'polypeptide(L)'
;MDSLWTVRTREQFRQDFPQWLINVRNPVELLMLQPSYIISQVFCIVGALLCLGHALYRRGRWPFLWLGSVLSGMLIEGSLYFSPYGETIWFSPTVIDLFGQRIPIFIFFVYPFFYYQAFWAVSKLRLKCRWSEHIAVGMLVVLFDMPFDMISIKFLHWTLHETEPMLNERIYSVPWTLLLFFAITTFTFSYFFHNLRTWMDHSTHNRWASGPIRTELVVSVGAASLSLSVGSALFLGINYSLHTILGIPHSIVVAGVFISVLTIFWKFDRKSNRSSSPSQTFMDHILNGYIVGHFLLYLGLAIALNPLHSVSPGRHQPMGNCYNNTSSSTELCLDTLNTSYYDFHCVPKPPNDGAYWYTICGTSHENRPEFLYVMIVITLVASLVYWTIHYDLPVRQSAATKGTSKKLL
;
A
#
# COMPACT_ATOMS: atom_id res chain seq x y z
N MET A 1 -19.37 -15.53 -21.61
CA MET A 1 -18.46 -16.52 -21.01
C MET A 1 -17.21 -16.69 -21.87
N ASP A 2 -17.32 -16.93 -23.18
CA ASP A 2 -16.15 -17.15 -24.05
C ASP A 2 -15.13 -15.98 -24.10
N SER A 3 -15.56 -14.72 -23.94
CA SER A 3 -14.67 -13.57 -24.13
C SER A 3 -13.58 -13.40 -23.07
N LEU A 4 -13.73 -13.94 -21.85
CA LEU A 4 -12.70 -13.80 -20.80
C LEU A 4 -11.55 -14.79 -20.96
N TRP A 5 -11.87 -16.00 -21.40
CA TRP A 5 -10.96 -17.12 -21.53
C TRP A 5 -10.19 -17.14 -22.85
N THR A 6 -10.67 -16.40 -23.86
CA THR A 6 -9.99 -16.26 -25.14
C THR A 6 -8.65 -15.55 -24.97
N VAL A 7 -7.57 -16.25 -25.33
CA VAL A 7 -6.23 -15.69 -25.40
C VAL A 7 -6.18 -14.63 -26.51
N ARG A 8 -5.52 -13.50 -26.26
CA ARG A 8 -5.37 -12.42 -27.25
C ARG A 8 -3.94 -11.93 -27.34
N THR A 9 -3.53 -11.56 -28.55
CA THR A 9 -2.34 -10.73 -28.76
C THR A 9 -2.61 -9.28 -28.37
N ARG A 10 -1.57 -8.44 -28.32
CA ARG A 10 -1.70 -7.01 -28.00
C ARG A 10 -2.56 -6.26 -29.03
N GLU A 11 -2.45 -6.61 -30.31
CA GLU A 11 -3.22 -6.00 -31.40
C GLU A 11 -4.70 -6.37 -31.29
N GLN A 12 -4.98 -7.66 -31.06
CA GLN A 12 -6.35 -8.16 -30.86
C GLN A 12 -6.98 -7.53 -29.63
N PHE A 13 -6.24 -7.43 -28.51
CA PHE A 13 -6.70 -6.75 -27.31
C PHE A 13 -7.09 -5.29 -27.58
N ARG A 14 -6.28 -4.55 -28.36
CA ARG A 14 -6.59 -3.16 -28.71
C ARG A 14 -7.81 -3.01 -29.62
N GLN A 15 -8.11 -4.02 -30.44
CA GLN A 15 -9.28 -4.04 -31.32
C GLN A 15 -10.56 -4.40 -30.52
N ASP A 16 -10.47 -5.43 -29.68
CA ASP A 16 -11.59 -5.95 -28.89
C ASP A 16 -11.98 -5.02 -27.74
N PHE A 17 -10.98 -4.36 -27.14
CA PHE A 17 -11.15 -3.38 -26.08
C PHE A 17 -10.66 -2.02 -26.60
N PRO A 18 -11.49 -1.27 -27.34
CA PRO A 18 -11.18 0.12 -27.66
C PRO A 18 -10.81 0.85 -26.37
N GLN A 19 -9.99 1.90 -26.44
CA GLN A 19 -9.48 2.69 -25.30
C GLN A 19 -10.60 3.38 -24.50
N TRP A 20 -11.47 2.58 -23.86
CA TRP A 20 -12.55 3.04 -23.05
C TRP A 20 -11.99 3.42 -21.69
N LEU A 21 -12.41 4.61 -21.26
CA LEU A 21 -11.99 5.18 -19.99
C LEU A 21 -12.43 4.30 -18.81
N ILE A 22 -13.58 3.61 -18.95
CA ILE A 22 -14.21 2.80 -17.90
C ILE A 22 -14.70 1.49 -18.52
N ASN A 23 -14.33 0.36 -17.90
CA ASN A 23 -14.85 -0.98 -18.19
C ASN A 23 -15.57 -1.51 -16.96
N VAL A 24 -16.79 -2.01 -17.15
CA VAL A 24 -17.61 -2.57 -16.07
C VAL A 24 -17.85 -4.05 -16.34
N ARG A 25 -17.66 -4.88 -15.32
CA ARG A 25 -17.78 -6.35 -15.41
C ARG A 25 -18.79 -6.89 -14.41
N ASN A 26 -19.24 -8.12 -14.64
CA ASN A 26 -20.21 -8.78 -13.76
C ASN A 26 -19.53 -9.17 -12.42
N PRO A 27 -19.98 -8.62 -11.27
CA PRO A 27 -19.36 -8.92 -9.98
C PRO A 27 -19.53 -10.37 -9.54
N VAL A 28 -20.60 -11.06 -9.97
CA VAL A 28 -20.85 -12.45 -9.57
C VAL A 28 -19.82 -13.38 -10.21
N GLU A 29 -19.47 -13.15 -11.47
CA GLU A 29 -18.44 -13.91 -12.17
C GLU A 29 -17.07 -13.73 -11.51
N LEU A 30 -16.71 -12.50 -11.18
CA LEU A 30 -15.46 -12.18 -10.50
C LEU A 30 -15.40 -12.78 -9.08
N LEU A 31 -16.51 -12.82 -8.35
CA LEU A 31 -16.58 -13.43 -7.03
C LEU A 31 -16.33 -14.95 -7.08
N MET A 32 -16.77 -15.62 -8.13
CA MET A 32 -16.54 -17.06 -8.32
C MET A 32 -15.09 -17.38 -8.66
N LEU A 33 -14.40 -16.46 -9.35
CA LEU A 33 -13.00 -16.62 -9.77
C LEU A 33 -12.00 -16.21 -8.67
N GLN A 34 -12.29 -15.10 -7.98
CA GLN A 34 -11.39 -14.49 -7.00
C GLN A 34 -12.19 -13.82 -5.87
N PRO A 35 -12.78 -14.60 -4.94
CA PRO A 35 -13.64 -14.06 -3.90
C PRO A 35 -12.91 -13.09 -2.96
N SER A 36 -11.65 -13.39 -2.62
CA SER A 36 -10.78 -12.51 -1.82
C SER A 36 -10.65 -11.13 -2.44
N TYR A 37 -10.62 -11.03 -3.76
CA TYR A 37 -10.36 -9.76 -4.44
C TYR A 37 -11.55 -8.81 -4.33
N ILE A 38 -12.77 -9.34 -4.55
CA ILE A 38 -14.00 -8.55 -4.39
C ILE A 38 -14.17 -8.10 -2.93
N ILE A 39 -13.88 -8.97 -1.97
CA ILE A 39 -13.93 -8.63 -0.55
C ILE A 39 -12.93 -7.49 -0.23
N SER A 40 -11.69 -7.60 -0.71
CA SER A 40 -10.67 -6.55 -0.55
C SER A 40 -11.09 -5.22 -1.19
N GLN A 41 -11.67 -5.25 -2.40
CA GLN A 41 -12.16 -4.04 -3.09
C GLN A 41 -13.20 -3.30 -2.25
N VAL A 42 -14.24 -4.02 -1.81
CA VAL A 42 -15.31 -3.43 -0.99
C VAL A 42 -14.75 -2.90 0.33
N PHE A 43 -13.88 -3.66 0.98
CA PHE A 43 -13.29 -3.27 2.26
C PHE A 43 -12.42 -2.01 2.14
N CYS A 44 -11.59 -1.89 1.12
CA CYS A 44 -10.75 -0.70 0.94
C CYS A 44 -11.60 0.54 0.58
N ILE A 45 -12.64 0.39 -0.24
CA ILE A 45 -13.57 1.49 -0.58
C ILE A 45 -14.30 1.99 0.68
N VAL A 46 -14.88 1.08 1.46
CA VAL A 46 -15.59 1.45 2.69
C VAL A 46 -14.63 2.10 3.70
N GLY A 47 -13.41 1.56 3.85
CA GLY A 47 -12.38 2.11 4.73
C GLY A 47 -12.00 3.55 4.35
N ALA A 48 -11.79 3.82 3.07
CA ALA A 48 -11.48 5.15 2.58
C ALA A 48 -12.61 6.15 2.78
N LEU A 49 -13.87 5.72 2.60
CA LEU A 49 -15.05 6.56 2.83
C LEU A 49 -15.25 6.85 4.33
N LEU A 50 -14.97 5.89 5.21
CA LEU A 50 -14.92 6.11 6.65
C LEU A 50 -13.83 7.11 7.04
N CYS A 51 -12.62 7.00 6.44
CA CYS A 51 -11.56 7.99 6.60
C CYS A 51 -12.02 9.39 6.15
N LEU A 52 -12.75 9.50 5.03
CA LEU A 52 -13.30 10.77 4.57
C LEU A 52 -14.34 11.34 5.54
N GLY A 53 -15.27 10.51 6.02
CA GLY A 53 -16.26 10.92 7.01
C GLY A 53 -15.62 11.43 8.30
N HIS A 54 -14.60 10.71 8.80
CA HIS A 54 -13.81 11.14 9.95
C HIS A 54 -13.02 12.44 9.66
N ALA A 55 -12.46 12.59 8.46
CA ALA A 55 -11.74 13.80 8.05
C ALA A 55 -12.64 15.04 8.04
N LEU A 56 -13.85 14.92 7.48
CA LEU A 56 -14.84 16.00 7.46
C LEU A 56 -15.34 16.33 8.87
N TYR A 57 -15.51 15.32 9.73
CA TYR A 57 -15.91 15.50 11.12
C TYR A 57 -14.85 16.25 11.95
N ARG A 58 -13.57 15.88 11.84
CA ARG A 58 -12.46 16.52 12.57
C ARG A 58 -12.10 17.91 12.04
N ARG A 59 -12.48 18.22 10.79
CA ARG A 59 -12.20 19.50 10.10
C ARG A 59 -10.69 19.80 10.02
N GLY A 60 -10.31 21.06 9.83
CA GLY A 60 -8.91 21.45 9.71
C GLY A 60 -8.26 20.85 8.46
N ARG A 61 -7.06 20.30 8.60
CA ARG A 61 -6.28 19.79 7.46
C ARG A 61 -6.61 18.36 7.05
N TRP A 62 -7.45 17.66 7.81
CA TRP A 62 -7.76 16.25 7.56
C TRP A 62 -8.41 15.98 6.19
N PRO A 63 -9.37 16.80 5.68
CA PRO A 63 -9.92 16.58 4.35
C PRO A 63 -8.89 16.78 3.23
N PHE A 64 -7.98 17.74 3.40
CA PHE A 64 -6.90 18.01 2.45
C PHE A 64 -5.85 16.91 2.45
N LEU A 65 -5.56 16.31 3.62
CA LEU A 65 -4.73 15.12 3.72
C LEU A 65 -5.35 13.94 2.97
N TRP A 66 -6.65 13.70 3.13
CA TRP A 66 -7.37 12.65 2.40
C TRP A 66 -7.27 12.88 0.89
N LEU A 67 -7.55 14.10 0.43
CA LEU A 67 -7.41 14.48 -0.98
C LEU A 67 -5.98 14.31 -1.51
N GLY A 68 -4.98 14.81 -0.76
CA GLY A 68 -3.57 14.66 -1.12
C GLY A 68 -3.14 13.19 -1.21
N SER A 69 -3.72 12.32 -0.37
CA SER A 69 -3.44 10.88 -0.41
C SER A 69 -4.04 10.21 -1.66
N VAL A 70 -5.26 10.61 -2.07
CA VAL A 70 -5.85 10.18 -3.36
C VAL A 70 -4.96 10.61 -4.51
N LEU A 71 -4.56 11.88 -4.54
CA LEU A 71 -3.69 12.42 -5.60
C LEU A 71 -2.32 11.72 -5.63
N SER A 72 -1.73 11.43 -4.47
CA SER A 72 -0.48 10.68 -4.39
C SER A 72 -0.64 9.29 -5.00
N GLY A 73 -1.72 8.58 -4.67
CA GLY A 73 -2.03 7.28 -5.26
C GLY A 73 -2.20 7.34 -6.77
N MET A 74 -2.99 8.30 -7.26
CA MET A 74 -3.18 8.52 -8.70
C MET A 74 -1.85 8.77 -9.43
N LEU A 75 -0.93 9.52 -8.84
CA LEU A 75 0.38 9.81 -9.44
C LEU A 75 1.32 8.61 -9.42
N ILE A 76 1.34 7.83 -8.33
CA ILE A 76 2.14 6.60 -8.21
C ILE A 76 1.66 5.59 -9.26
N GLU A 77 0.37 5.27 -9.26
CA GLU A 77 -0.23 4.35 -10.22
C GLU A 77 -0.04 4.87 -11.65
N GLY A 78 -0.38 6.13 -11.91
CA GLY A 78 -0.22 6.73 -13.23
C GLY A 78 1.22 6.63 -13.76
N SER A 79 2.22 6.83 -12.92
CA SER A 79 3.63 6.77 -13.36
C SER A 79 4.08 5.35 -13.70
N LEU A 80 3.58 4.35 -12.97
CA LEU A 80 3.84 2.93 -13.26
C LEU A 80 3.09 2.48 -14.52
N TYR A 81 1.84 2.88 -14.71
CA TYR A 81 0.98 2.33 -15.77
C TYR A 81 0.99 3.10 -17.09
N PHE A 82 1.33 4.39 -17.10
CA PHE A 82 1.40 5.18 -18.34
C PHE A 82 2.79 5.19 -18.98
N SER A 83 3.81 4.64 -18.32
CA SER A 83 5.12 4.46 -18.92
C SER A 83 5.13 3.22 -19.84
N PRO A 84 5.50 3.36 -21.13
CA PRO A 84 5.53 2.24 -22.07
C PRO A 84 6.56 1.15 -21.73
N TYR A 85 7.52 1.46 -20.85
CA TYR A 85 8.53 0.54 -20.31
C TYR A 85 8.32 0.25 -18.81
N GLY A 86 7.23 0.76 -18.20
CA GLY A 86 7.02 0.74 -16.75
C GLY A 86 5.94 -0.22 -16.26
N GLU A 87 5.25 -0.94 -17.17
CA GLU A 87 4.29 -1.99 -16.79
C GLU A 87 5.05 -3.11 -16.06
N THR A 88 5.11 -3.02 -14.75
CA THR A 88 5.79 -3.97 -13.86
C THR A 88 4.81 -4.77 -13.01
N ILE A 89 3.54 -4.36 -13.02
CA ILE A 89 2.44 -4.96 -12.27
C ILE A 89 1.24 -5.08 -13.20
N TRP A 90 0.50 -6.18 -13.11
CA TRP A 90 -0.73 -6.40 -13.85
C TRP A 90 -1.86 -6.80 -12.92
N PHE A 91 -2.88 -5.96 -12.81
CA PHE A 91 -4.08 -6.28 -12.05
C PHE A 91 -4.95 -7.29 -12.79
N SER A 92 -5.50 -8.23 -12.03
CA SER A 92 -6.63 -9.03 -12.48
C SER A 92 -7.87 -8.13 -12.68
N PRO A 93 -8.78 -8.48 -13.60
CA PRO A 93 -9.96 -7.66 -13.84
C PRO A 93 -10.81 -7.45 -12.60
N THR A 94 -11.34 -6.24 -12.46
CA THR A 94 -12.24 -5.90 -11.34
C THR A 94 -13.62 -5.49 -11.83
N VAL A 95 -14.52 -5.16 -10.89
CA VAL A 95 -15.88 -4.72 -11.23
C VAL A 95 -15.84 -3.45 -12.08
N ILE A 96 -14.89 -2.55 -11.79
CA ILE A 96 -14.72 -1.28 -12.49
C ILE A 96 -13.22 -1.05 -12.71
N ASP A 97 -12.79 -1.22 -13.96
CA ASP A 97 -11.41 -0.94 -14.37
C ASP A 97 -11.33 0.30 -15.26
N LEU A 98 -10.28 1.08 -15.07
CA LEU A 98 -10.04 2.33 -15.78
C LEU A 98 -8.90 2.20 -16.79
N PHE A 99 -8.89 3.12 -17.76
CA PHE A 99 -7.80 3.30 -18.74
C PHE A 99 -7.44 2.04 -19.52
N GLY A 100 -8.45 1.39 -20.13
CA GLY A 100 -8.22 0.16 -20.89
C GLY A 100 -7.80 -1.02 -20.01
N GLN A 101 -8.40 -1.14 -18.82
CA GLN A 101 -8.19 -2.25 -17.87
C GLN A 101 -6.78 -2.28 -17.29
N ARG A 102 -6.25 -1.09 -17.00
CA ARG A 102 -4.95 -0.91 -16.38
C ARG A 102 -5.03 -0.68 -14.89
N ILE A 103 -5.96 0.17 -14.46
CA ILE A 103 -6.06 0.62 -13.07
C ILE A 103 -7.47 0.33 -12.54
N PRO A 104 -7.63 -0.61 -11.60
CA PRO A 104 -8.88 -0.81 -10.90
C PRO A 104 -9.30 0.43 -10.11
N ILE A 105 -10.58 0.81 -10.12
CA ILE A 105 -11.03 2.03 -9.44
C ILE A 105 -10.77 2.00 -7.92
N PHE A 106 -10.81 0.82 -7.30
CA PHE A 106 -10.67 0.68 -5.86
C PHE A 106 -9.26 1.08 -5.37
N ILE A 107 -8.25 1.01 -6.24
CA ILE A 107 -6.87 1.38 -5.90
C ILE A 107 -6.79 2.85 -5.46
N PHE A 108 -7.58 3.74 -6.06
CA PHE A 108 -7.66 5.14 -5.62
C PHE A 108 -8.20 5.33 -4.20
N PHE A 109 -8.82 4.30 -3.62
CA PHE A 109 -9.30 4.27 -2.25
C PHE A 109 -8.30 3.59 -1.30
N VAL A 110 -7.42 2.73 -1.78
CA VAL A 110 -6.38 2.07 -0.95
C VAL A 110 -5.44 3.12 -0.33
N TYR A 111 -4.91 4.04 -1.14
CA TYR A 111 -4.01 5.08 -0.69
C TYR A 111 -4.58 5.97 0.42
N PRO A 112 -5.75 6.64 0.26
CA PRO A 112 -6.32 7.43 1.33
C PRO A 112 -6.75 6.59 2.53
N PHE A 113 -7.06 5.31 2.37
CA PHE A 113 -7.31 4.43 3.52
C PHE A 113 -6.03 4.28 4.37
N PHE A 114 -4.92 3.83 3.78
CA PHE A 114 -3.68 3.58 4.51
C PHE A 114 -2.98 4.85 4.99
N TYR A 115 -2.86 5.87 4.13
CA TYR A 115 -2.20 7.12 4.49
C TYR A 115 -2.97 7.80 5.62
N TYR A 116 -4.29 7.94 5.50
CA TYR A 116 -5.07 8.62 6.53
C TYR A 116 -4.96 7.92 7.89
N GLN A 117 -5.05 6.59 7.91
CA GLN A 117 -4.90 5.80 9.13
C GLN A 117 -3.52 6.00 9.77
N ALA A 118 -2.45 5.99 8.97
CA ALA A 118 -1.08 6.18 9.44
C ALA A 118 -0.89 7.57 10.04
N PHE A 119 -1.31 8.62 9.33
CA PHE A 119 -1.20 10.01 9.82
C PHE A 119 -2.06 10.24 11.07
N TRP A 120 -3.26 9.65 11.12
CA TRP A 120 -4.11 9.75 12.30
C TRP A 120 -3.43 9.13 13.52
N ALA A 121 -2.96 7.89 13.42
CA ALA A 121 -2.25 7.19 14.49
C ALA A 121 -1.01 7.97 14.93
N VAL A 122 -0.16 8.39 13.99
CA VAL A 122 1.07 9.13 14.31
C VAL A 122 0.78 10.51 14.91
N SER A 123 -0.32 11.17 14.55
CA SER A 123 -0.69 12.46 15.17
C SER A 123 -0.92 12.36 16.68
N LYS A 124 -1.32 11.17 17.17
CA LYS A 124 -1.52 10.89 18.60
C LYS A 124 -0.20 10.66 19.33
N LEU A 125 0.83 10.19 18.62
CA LEU A 125 2.15 9.92 19.19
C LEU A 125 2.85 11.18 19.69
N ARG A 126 2.55 12.38 19.16
CA ARG A 126 3.13 13.68 19.57
C ARG A 126 4.66 13.64 19.76
N LEU A 127 5.36 13.05 18.80
CA LEU A 127 6.81 12.91 18.81
C LEU A 127 7.49 14.29 18.81
N LYS A 128 8.56 14.45 19.59
CA LYS A 128 9.32 15.71 19.65
C LYS A 128 10.14 15.97 18.38
N CYS A 129 10.70 14.91 17.81
CA CYS A 129 11.50 15.00 16.61
C CYS A 129 10.59 14.90 15.38
N ARG A 130 10.53 15.98 14.59
CA ARG A 130 9.66 16.03 13.40
C ARG A 130 10.02 14.97 12.37
N TRP A 131 11.31 14.67 12.21
CA TRP A 131 11.76 13.59 11.33
C TRP A 131 11.22 12.21 11.73
N SER A 132 11.17 11.92 13.04
CA SER A 132 10.64 10.64 13.52
C SER A 132 9.15 10.45 13.24
N GLU A 133 8.40 11.55 13.09
CA GLU A 133 6.98 11.51 12.74
C GLU A 133 6.76 11.06 11.31
N HIS A 134 7.48 11.67 10.35
CA HIS A 134 7.40 11.29 8.94
C HIS A 134 7.84 9.83 8.73
N ILE A 135 8.88 9.40 9.47
CA ILE A 135 9.37 8.02 9.44
C ILE A 135 8.30 7.07 9.97
N ALA A 136 7.66 7.40 11.10
CA ALA A 136 6.60 6.58 11.68
C ALA A 136 5.39 6.42 10.73
N VAL A 137 5.04 7.49 10.00
CA VAL A 137 3.96 7.43 8.99
C VAL A 137 4.31 6.42 7.90
N GLY A 138 5.53 6.47 7.34
CA GLY A 138 5.97 5.51 6.32
C GLY A 138 5.97 4.07 6.82
N MET A 139 6.45 3.83 8.05
CA MET A 139 6.46 2.49 8.65
C MET A 139 5.05 1.94 8.92
N LEU A 140 4.11 2.79 9.36
CA LEU A 140 2.72 2.36 9.57
C LEU A 140 2.03 2.03 8.25
N VAL A 141 2.28 2.80 7.18
CA VAL A 141 1.74 2.45 5.86
C VAL A 141 2.24 1.07 5.41
N VAL A 142 3.55 0.79 5.53
CA VAL A 142 4.10 -0.55 5.23
C VAL A 142 3.45 -1.64 6.09
N LEU A 143 3.21 -1.36 7.38
CA LEU A 143 2.54 -2.32 8.26
C LEU A 143 1.11 -2.64 7.80
N PHE A 144 0.36 -1.66 7.26
CA PHE A 144 -0.98 -1.90 6.70
C PHE A 144 -0.94 -2.64 5.37
N ASP A 145 0.04 -2.28 4.55
CA ASP A 145 0.20 -2.77 3.19
C ASP A 145 0.66 -4.22 3.15
N MET A 146 1.55 -4.62 4.06
CA MET A 146 2.16 -5.96 4.09
C MET A 146 1.15 -7.13 4.03
N PRO A 147 0.14 -7.25 4.94
CA PRO A 147 -0.84 -8.33 4.85
C PRO A 147 -1.76 -8.22 3.63
N PHE A 148 -2.00 -6.99 3.14
CA PHE A 148 -2.79 -6.75 1.94
C PHE A 148 -2.06 -7.28 0.70
N ASP A 149 -0.78 -6.96 0.53
CA ASP A 149 0.05 -7.41 -0.58
C ASP A 149 0.32 -8.92 -0.53
N MET A 150 0.63 -9.47 0.65
CA MET A 150 0.88 -10.91 0.83
C MET A 150 -0.30 -11.74 0.31
N ILE A 151 -1.51 -11.36 0.68
CA ILE A 151 -2.72 -12.04 0.20
C ILE A 151 -2.98 -11.69 -1.25
N SER A 152 -2.88 -10.43 -1.64
CA SER A 152 -3.30 -10.02 -2.96
C SER A 152 -2.43 -10.61 -4.07
N ILE A 153 -1.12 -10.67 -3.90
CA ILE A 153 -0.22 -11.28 -4.89
C ILE A 153 -0.44 -12.80 -4.89
N LYS A 154 -0.52 -13.44 -3.71
CA LYS A 154 -0.67 -14.91 -3.64
C LYS A 154 -2.03 -15.40 -4.17
N PHE A 155 -3.08 -14.59 -4.07
CA PHE A 155 -4.42 -14.87 -4.60
C PHE A 155 -4.67 -14.26 -6.00
N LEU A 156 -3.60 -13.79 -6.66
CA LEU A 156 -3.60 -13.28 -8.03
C LEU A 156 -4.48 -12.04 -8.28
N HIS A 157 -4.70 -11.22 -7.25
CA HIS A 157 -5.34 -9.90 -7.43
C HIS A 157 -4.53 -9.04 -8.40
N TRP A 158 -3.20 -9.18 -8.34
CA TRP A 158 -2.28 -8.71 -9.36
C TRP A 158 -1.05 -9.62 -9.44
N THR A 159 -0.37 -9.58 -10.58
CA THR A 159 0.90 -10.24 -10.83
C THR A 159 2.02 -9.23 -11.00
N LEU A 160 3.24 -9.69 -10.80
CA LEU A 160 4.47 -8.89 -10.88
C LEU A 160 5.29 -9.31 -12.08
N HIS A 161 6.12 -8.40 -12.58
CA HIS A 161 7.08 -8.67 -13.64
C HIS A 161 8.16 -9.63 -13.14
N GLU A 162 8.21 -10.84 -13.70
CA GLU A 162 9.06 -11.91 -13.18
C GLU A 162 10.55 -11.66 -13.43
N THR A 163 10.88 -11.01 -14.55
CA THR A 163 12.26 -10.71 -14.94
C THR A 163 12.78 -9.35 -14.46
N GLU A 164 11.96 -8.58 -13.72
CA GLU A 164 12.37 -7.26 -13.20
C GLU A 164 13.26 -7.45 -11.96
N PRO A 165 14.56 -7.07 -11.98
CA PRO A 165 15.48 -7.34 -10.88
C PRO A 165 15.00 -6.77 -9.55
N MET A 166 14.36 -5.60 -9.58
CA MET A 166 13.85 -4.96 -8.37
C MET A 166 12.73 -5.76 -7.70
N LEU A 167 11.98 -6.59 -8.43
CA LEU A 167 10.83 -7.34 -7.92
C LEU A 167 11.12 -8.82 -7.61
N ASN A 168 12.35 -9.27 -7.86
CA ASN A 168 12.72 -10.68 -7.79
C ASN A 168 12.81 -11.20 -6.33
N GLU A 169 13.44 -10.42 -5.43
CA GLU A 169 13.53 -10.80 -4.02
C GLU A 169 12.22 -10.50 -3.27
N ARG A 170 11.51 -11.56 -2.86
CA ARG A 170 10.18 -11.48 -2.25
C ARG A 170 10.13 -12.15 -0.86
N ILE A 171 9.26 -11.64 0.02
CA ILE A 171 8.85 -12.23 1.30
C ILE A 171 7.37 -12.63 1.20
N TYR A 172 7.08 -13.93 1.20
CA TYR A 172 5.72 -14.48 1.01
C TYR A 172 4.95 -13.80 -0.14
N SER A 173 5.59 -13.70 -1.31
CA SER A 173 5.12 -13.04 -2.55
C SER A 173 5.29 -11.52 -2.64
N VAL A 174 5.58 -10.81 -1.55
CA VAL A 174 5.74 -9.34 -1.58
C VAL A 174 7.19 -8.94 -1.85
N PRO A 175 7.49 -8.10 -2.85
CA PRO A 175 8.85 -7.62 -3.10
C PRO A 175 9.36 -6.75 -1.95
N TRP A 176 10.59 -7.02 -1.49
CA TRP A 176 11.23 -6.21 -0.45
C TRP A 176 11.35 -4.74 -0.86
N THR A 177 11.70 -4.50 -2.12
CA THR A 177 11.86 -3.16 -2.68
C THR A 177 10.55 -2.39 -2.72
N LEU A 178 9.41 -3.05 -2.91
CA LEU A 178 8.09 -2.42 -2.93
C LEU A 178 7.74 -1.86 -1.54
N LEU A 179 8.02 -2.64 -0.48
CA LEU A 179 7.85 -2.18 0.91
C LEU A 179 8.71 -0.95 1.20
N LEU A 180 9.97 -0.94 0.74
CA LEU A 180 10.86 0.21 0.92
C LEU A 180 10.39 1.42 0.10
N PHE A 181 9.91 1.21 -1.12
CA PHE A 181 9.37 2.27 -1.97
C PHE A 181 8.17 2.97 -1.29
N PHE A 182 7.22 2.21 -0.76
CA PHE A 182 6.06 2.78 -0.05
C PHE A 182 6.47 3.47 1.26
N ALA A 183 7.42 2.93 2.02
CA ALA A 183 7.94 3.60 3.21
C ALA A 183 8.53 4.99 2.87
N ILE A 184 9.37 5.07 1.84
CA ILE A 184 10.08 6.30 1.46
C ILE A 184 9.13 7.31 0.83
N THR A 185 8.26 6.90 -0.09
CA THR A 185 7.32 7.81 -0.75
C THR A 185 6.26 8.36 0.21
N THR A 186 5.82 7.56 1.18
CA THR A 186 4.92 8.05 2.24
C THR A 186 5.66 8.98 3.21
N PHE A 187 6.92 8.67 3.54
CA PHE A 187 7.78 9.55 4.33
C PHE A 187 7.93 10.93 3.66
N THR A 188 8.26 10.97 2.37
CA THR A 188 8.40 12.24 1.62
C THR A 188 7.07 12.96 1.50
N PHE A 189 5.96 12.24 1.30
CA PHE A 189 4.61 12.83 1.31
C PHE A 189 4.31 13.52 2.64
N SER A 190 4.55 12.84 3.76
CA SER A 190 4.39 13.44 5.09
C SER A 190 5.28 14.66 5.28
N TYR A 191 6.54 14.58 4.87
CA TYR A 191 7.47 15.70 4.94
C TYR A 191 6.95 16.92 4.16
N PHE A 192 6.60 16.76 2.89
CA PHE A 192 6.13 17.88 2.06
C PHE A 192 4.77 18.40 2.48
N PHE A 193 3.83 17.52 2.84
CA PHE A 193 2.50 17.94 3.30
C PHE A 193 2.57 18.89 4.50
N HIS A 194 3.54 18.70 5.40
CA HIS A 194 3.71 19.57 6.55
C HIS A 194 4.61 20.79 6.28
N ASN A 195 5.73 20.62 5.56
CA ASN A 195 6.70 21.69 5.38
C ASN A 195 6.31 22.69 4.28
N LEU A 196 5.68 22.26 3.17
CA LEU A 196 5.20 23.18 2.14
C LEU A 196 4.23 24.22 2.71
N ARG A 197 3.38 23.81 3.65
CA ARG A 197 2.46 24.71 4.34
C ARG A 197 3.22 25.79 5.10
N THR A 198 4.24 25.40 5.87
CA THR A 198 5.03 26.36 6.65
C THR A 198 5.86 27.30 5.79
N TRP A 199 6.21 26.91 4.56
CA TRP A 199 6.92 27.78 3.63
C TRP A 199 6.01 28.79 2.93
N MET A 200 4.74 28.43 2.70
CA MET A 200 3.77 29.32 2.06
C MET A 200 3.02 30.22 3.04
N ASP A 201 2.85 29.79 4.28
CA ASP A 201 2.09 30.55 5.28
C ASP A 201 2.67 30.36 6.68
N HIS A 202 3.28 31.44 7.17
CA HIS A 202 3.89 31.50 8.50
C HIS A 202 2.88 31.87 9.61
N SER A 203 1.62 32.20 9.28
CA SER A 203 0.66 32.76 10.23
C SER A 203 0.02 31.72 11.17
N THR A 204 -0.01 30.44 10.78
CA THR A 204 -0.67 29.38 11.55
C THR A 204 0.31 28.59 12.42
N HIS A 205 0.24 28.75 13.74
CA HIS A 205 1.07 28.00 14.68
C HIS A 205 0.57 26.56 14.95
N ASN A 206 -0.73 26.29 14.79
CA ASN A 206 -1.28 24.95 14.95
C ASN A 206 -1.19 24.17 13.63
N ARG A 207 -0.34 23.15 13.60
CA ARG A 207 -0.03 22.32 12.41
C ARG A 207 -1.22 21.64 11.75
N TRP A 208 -2.26 21.32 12.51
CA TRP A 208 -3.46 20.61 12.05
C TRP A 208 -4.66 21.52 11.82
N ALA A 209 -4.54 22.81 12.15
CA ALA A 209 -5.53 23.81 11.78
C ALA A 209 -5.43 24.11 10.28
N SER A 210 -6.57 24.22 9.59
CA SER A 210 -6.60 24.57 8.16
C SER A 210 -6.25 26.03 7.96
N GLY A 211 -5.35 26.30 7.02
CA GLY A 211 -5.17 27.62 6.44
C GLY A 211 -6.24 28.00 5.43
N PRO A 212 -5.98 29.05 4.62
CA PRO A 212 -6.78 29.36 3.45
C PRO A 212 -6.89 28.14 2.52
N ILE A 213 -8.09 27.87 2.01
CA ILE A 213 -8.39 26.69 1.17
C ILE A 213 -7.42 26.58 -0.01
N ARG A 214 -7.12 27.71 -0.67
CA ARG A 214 -6.17 27.75 -1.80
C ARG A 214 -4.80 27.22 -1.39
N THR A 215 -4.29 27.62 -0.23
CA THR A 215 -2.99 27.15 0.24
C THR A 215 -3.03 25.67 0.57
N GLU A 216 -4.06 25.17 1.24
CA GLU A 216 -4.16 23.73 1.56
C GLU A 216 -4.29 22.85 0.30
N LEU A 217 -4.99 23.33 -0.74
CA LEU A 217 -5.05 22.65 -2.04
C LEU A 217 -3.67 22.60 -2.71
N VAL A 218 -2.95 23.72 -2.76
CA VAL A 218 -1.59 23.78 -3.33
C VAL A 218 -0.63 22.90 -2.53
N VAL A 219 -0.73 22.86 -1.20
CA VAL A 219 0.05 21.94 -0.35
C VAL A 219 -0.27 20.50 -0.68
N SER A 220 -1.54 20.14 -0.85
CA SER A 220 -1.95 18.75 -1.09
C SER A 220 -1.45 18.25 -2.45
N VAL A 221 -1.62 19.07 -3.50
CA VAL A 221 -1.12 18.77 -4.85
C VAL A 221 0.41 18.74 -4.84
N GLY A 222 1.06 19.78 -4.27
CA GLY A 222 2.51 19.87 -4.21
C GLY A 222 3.14 18.73 -3.42
N ALA A 223 2.53 18.31 -2.31
CA ALA A 223 2.99 17.17 -1.52
C ALA A 223 2.89 15.87 -2.32
N ALA A 224 1.77 15.61 -2.99
CA ALA A 224 1.58 14.42 -3.83
C ALA A 224 2.57 14.36 -5.01
N SER A 225 2.83 15.49 -5.68
CA SER A 225 3.75 15.54 -6.81
C SER A 225 5.22 15.43 -6.39
N LEU A 226 5.64 16.20 -5.38
CA LEU A 226 7.03 16.19 -4.92
C LEU A 226 7.38 14.89 -4.18
N SER A 227 6.42 14.27 -3.48
CA SER A 227 6.67 13.02 -2.77
C SER A 227 7.08 11.89 -3.69
N LEU A 228 6.46 11.79 -4.87
CA LEU A 228 6.79 10.78 -5.84
C LEU A 228 8.19 11.04 -6.43
N SER A 229 8.47 12.24 -6.93
CA SER A 229 9.77 12.52 -7.55
C SER A 229 10.93 12.40 -6.55
N VAL A 230 10.81 13.01 -5.37
CA VAL A 230 11.86 12.97 -4.35
C VAL A 230 11.91 11.60 -3.68
N GLY A 231 10.77 10.96 -3.47
CA GLY A 231 10.68 9.61 -2.89
C GLY A 231 11.35 8.58 -3.79
N SER A 232 11.05 8.57 -5.09
CA SER A 232 11.71 7.70 -6.06
C SER A 232 13.21 7.97 -6.16
N ALA A 233 13.64 9.23 -6.12
CA ALA A 233 15.05 9.58 -6.12
C ALA A 233 15.79 9.09 -4.86
N LEU A 234 15.18 9.24 -3.67
CA LEU A 234 15.73 8.72 -2.42
C LEU A 234 15.77 7.19 -2.38
N PHE A 235 14.69 6.56 -2.84
CA PHE A 235 14.59 5.12 -2.98
C PHE A 235 15.69 4.58 -3.90
N LEU A 236 15.84 5.15 -5.09
CA LEU A 236 16.88 4.76 -6.03
C LEU A 236 18.27 5.07 -5.47
N GLY A 237 18.47 6.21 -4.82
CA GLY A 237 19.75 6.53 -4.18
C GLY A 237 20.18 5.50 -3.14
N ILE A 238 19.24 5.01 -2.32
CA ILE A 238 19.52 3.96 -1.33
C ILE A 238 19.74 2.61 -2.03
N ASN A 239 18.80 2.19 -2.88
CA ASN A 239 18.84 0.86 -3.50
C ASN A 239 20.00 0.72 -4.49
N TYR A 240 20.20 1.68 -5.38
CA TYR A 240 21.28 1.63 -6.37
C TYR A 240 22.66 1.60 -5.69
N SER A 241 22.87 2.46 -4.67
CA SER A 241 24.15 2.49 -3.98
C SER A 241 24.43 1.20 -3.18
N LEU A 242 23.43 0.61 -2.53
CA LEU A 242 23.65 -0.57 -1.70
C LEU A 242 23.57 -1.88 -2.48
N HIS A 243 22.59 -2.02 -3.37
CA HIS A 243 22.40 -3.23 -4.14
C HIS A 243 23.29 -3.27 -5.38
N THR A 244 23.24 -2.23 -6.23
CA THR A 244 23.94 -2.27 -7.52
C THR A 244 25.44 -2.04 -7.38
N ILE A 245 25.88 -1.08 -6.56
CA ILE A 245 27.32 -0.79 -6.40
C ILE A 245 28.00 -1.77 -5.43
N LEU A 246 27.35 -2.11 -4.30
CA LEU A 246 27.95 -2.96 -3.26
C LEU A 246 27.53 -4.43 -3.33
N GLY A 247 26.58 -4.79 -4.21
CA GLY A 247 26.12 -6.18 -4.36
C GLY A 247 25.30 -6.72 -3.19
N ILE A 248 24.75 -5.85 -2.33
CA ILE A 248 23.99 -6.29 -1.14
C ILE A 248 22.58 -6.72 -1.57
N PRO A 249 22.09 -7.92 -1.18
CA PRO A 249 20.73 -8.37 -1.49
C PRO A 249 19.66 -7.38 -1.03
N HIS A 250 18.60 -7.21 -1.82
CA HIS A 250 17.52 -6.26 -1.52
C HIS A 250 16.89 -6.51 -0.15
N SER A 251 16.65 -7.77 0.20
CA SER A 251 16.16 -8.22 1.52
C SER A 251 16.98 -7.66 2.68
N ILE A 252 18.31 -7.72 2.59
CA ILE A 252 19.23 -7.22 3.63
C ILE A 252 19.23 -5.69 3.69
N VAL A 253 19.20 -5.01 2.54
CA VAL A 253 19.08 -3.55 2.48
C VAL A 253 17.82 -3.08 3.19
N VAL A 254 16.67 -3.66 2.84
CA VAL A 254 15.37 -3.26 3.39
C VAL A 254 15.27 -3.58 4.87
N ALA A 255 15.69 -4.78 5.28
CA ALA A 255 15.74 -5.16 6.69
C ALA A 255 16.65 -4.20 7.50
N GLY A 256 17.83 -3.88 6.98
CA GLY A 256 18.77 -2.94 7.62
C GLY A 256 18.19 -1.53 7.77
N VAL A 257 17.52 -1.01 6.73
CA VAL A 257 16.83 0.29 6.80
C VAL A 257 15.71 0.26 7.83
N PHE A 258 14.87 -0.76 7.83
CA PHE A 258 13.75 -0.87 8.77
C PHE A 258 14.22 -1.02 10.21
N ILE A 259 15.24 -1.83 10.49
CA ILE A 259 15.83 -1.95 11.84
C ILE A 259 16.42 -0.61 12.30
N SER A 260 17.12 0.10 11.41
CA SER A 260 17.70 1.42 11.71
C SER A 260 16.62 2.44 12.06
N VAL A 261 15.56 2.48 11.24
CA VAL A 261 14.38 3.33 11.44
C VAL A 261 13.65 2.99 12.73
N LEU A 262 13.41 1.71 13.02
CA LEU A 262 12.76 1.26 14.26
C LEU A 262 13.57 1.68 15.49
N THR A 263 14.89 1.60 15.43
CA THR A 263 15.78 2.03 16.51
C THR A 263 15.71 3.54 16.74
N ILE A 264 15.71 4.32 15.65
CA ILE A 264 15.52 5.78 15.70
C ILE A 264 14.16 6.12 16.32
N PHE A 265 13.09 5.48 15.83
CA PHE A 265 11.73 5.68 16.33
C PHE A 265 11.63 5.33 17.82
N TRP A 266 12.13 4.16 18.24
CA TRP A 266 12.17 3.74 19.63
C TRP A 266 12.87 4.75 20.55
N LYS A 267 14.00 5.31 20.10
CA LYS A 267 14.73 6.35 20.84
C LYS A 267 13.93 7.65 21.01
N PHE A 268 13.18 8.06 19.98
CA PHE A 268 12.43 9.31 19.99
C PHE A 268 11.04 9.20 20.61
N ASP A 269 10.39 8.05 20.52
CA ASP A 269 9.09 7.79 21.13
C ASP A 269 9.17 7.87 22.66
N ARG A 270 10.25 7.36 23.28
CA ARG A 270 10.51 7.52 24.72
C ARG A 270 10.63 8.97 25.18
N LYS A 271 10.89 9.90 24.24
CA LYS A 271 10.96 11.34 24.51
C LYS A 271 9.67 12.07 24.13
N SER A 272 8.62 11.36 23.73
CA SER A 272 7.36 11.94 23.28
C SER A 272 6.70 12.83 24.35
N ASN A 273 5.94 13.84 23.89
CA ASN A 273 5.06 14.67 24.71
C ASN A 273 3.61 14.11 24.73
N ARG A 274 3.42 12.78 24.76
CA ARG A 274 2.08 12.20 24.97
C ARG A 274 1.53 12.75 26.29
N SER A 275 0.46 13.53 26.22
CA SER A 275 -0.35 13.94 27.37
C SER A 275 -1.63 13.12 27.37
N SER A 276 -2.40 13.13 28.46
CA SER A 276 -3.75 12.58 28.50
C SER A 276 -4.51 12.99 27.23
N SER A 277 -4.97 12.01 26.46
CA SER A 277 -5.64 12.30 25.20
C SER A 277 -6.98 12.97 25.49
N PRO A 278 -7.42 13.93 24.66
CA PRO A 278 -8.85 14.25 24.62
C PRO A 278 -9.65 12.96 24.44
N SER A 279 -10.82 12.88 25.07
CA SER A 279 -11.74 11.74 24.99
C SER A 279 -11.92 11.33 23.52
N GLN A 280 -11.69 10.05 23.22
CA GLN A 280 -11.93 9.54 21.87
C GLN A 280 -13.41 9.65 21.53
N THR A 281 -13.70 10.08 20.30
CA THR A 281 -15.08 10.12 19.82
C THR A 281 -15.51 8.75 19.31
N PHE A 282 -16.82 8.55 19.14
CA PHE A 282 -17.33 7.31 18.53
C PHE A 282 -16.73 7.06 17.14
N MET A 283 -16.54 8.11 16.33
CA MET A 283 -15.87 8.02 15.02
C MET A 283 -14.40 7.60 15.14
N ASP A 284 -13.69 8.07 16.18
CA ASP A 284 -12.31 7.65 16.45
C ASP A 284 -12.26 6.13 16.72
N HIS A 285 -13.21 5.60 17.52
CA HIS A 285 -13.31 4.17 17.81
C HIS A 285 -13.68 3.34 16.59
N ILE A 286 -14.61 3.80 15.75
CA ILE A 286 -14.94 3.13 14.48
C ILE A 286 -13.69 3.01 13.62
N LEU A 287 -12.95 4.12 13.45
CA LEU A 287 -11.78 4.15 12.58
C LEU A 287 -10.67 3.22 13.10
N ASN A 288 -10.46 3.18 14.42
CA ASN A 288 -9.52 2.26 15.07
C ASN A 288 -9.98 0.80 14.96
N GLY A 289 -11.29 0.53 15.12
CA GLY A 289 -11.86 -0.80 14.93
C GLY A 289 -11.71 -1.29 13.50
N TYR A 290 -11.86 -0.39 12.51
CA TYR A 290 -11.77 -0.73 11.10
C TYR A 290 -10.36 -1.16 10.69
N ILE A 291 -9.32 -0.49 11.19
CA ILE A 291 -7.94 -0.90 10.89
C ILE A 291 -7.52 -2.17 11.62
N VAL A 292 -8.06 -2.45 12.81
CA VAL A 292 -7.91 -3.80 13.41
C VAL A 292 -8.65 -4.84 12.56
N GLY A 293 -9.85 -4.49 12.08
CA GLY A 293 -10.63 -5.29 11.14
C GLY A 293 -9.88 -5.58 9.84
N HIS A 294 -9.02 -4.69 9.35
CA HIS A 294 -8.15 -4.90 8.19
C HIS A 294 -7.23 -6.09 8.41
N PHE A 295 -6.48 -6.11 9.51
CA PHE A 295 -5.59 -7.23 9.83
C PHE A 295 -6.34 -8.54 10.03
N LEU A 296 -7.46 -8.50 10.76
CA LEU A 296 -8.31 -9.66 10.98
C LEU A 296 -8.94 -10.17 9.67
N LEU A 297 -9.29 -9.28 8.74
CA LEU A 297 -9.82 -9.65 7.44
C LEU A 297 -8.78 -10.45 6.66
N TYR A 298 -7.57 -9.93 6.47
CA TYR A 298 -6.54 -10.62 5.69
C TYR A 298 -6.08 -11.92 6.35
N LEU A 299 -6.03 -11.98 7.69
CA LEU A 299 -5.84 -13.24 8.41
C LEU A 299 -7.01 -14.22 8.17
N GLY A 300 -8.25 -13.73 8.22
CA GLY A 300 -9.45 -14.53 7.96
C GLY A 300 -9.47 -15.08 6.53
N LEU A 301 -9.12 -14.26 5.54
CA LEU A 301 -8.97 -14.67 4.14
C LEU A 301 -7.88 -15.76 4.01
N ALA A 302 -6.73 -15.59 4.67
CA ALA A 302 -5.64 -16.57 4.69
C ALA A 302 -6.08 -17.93 5.25
N ILE A 303 -6.91 -17.92 6.30
CA ILE A 303 -7.44 -19.13 6.94
C ILE A 303 -8.50 -19.79 6.07
N ALA A 304 -9.48 -19.01 5.60
CA ALA A 304 -10.70 -19.51 4.99
C ALA A 304 -10.54 -19.91 3.51
N LEU A 305 -9.64 -19.26 2.77
CA LEU A 305 -9.51 -19.46 1.33
C LEU A 305 -8.22 -20.22 0.98
N ASN A 306 -8.15 -20.72 -0.26
CA ASN A 306 -6.99 -21.41 -0.80
C ASN A 306 -6.59 -20.76 -2.13
N PRO A 307 -5.35 -20.27 -2.28
CA PRO A 307 -4.90 -19.64 -3.52
C PRO A 307 -4.94 -20.58 -4.73
N LEU A 308 -4.91 -21.91 -4.53
CA LEU A 308 -5.06 -22.89 -5.62
C LEU A 308 -6.37 -22.74 -6.41
N HIS A 309 -7.42 -22.19 -5.77
CA HIS A 309 -8.72 -22.00 -6.41
C HIS A 309 -8.85 -20.63 -7.09
N SER A 310 -7.85 -19.76 -6.99
CA SER A 310 -7.86 -18.46 -7.64
C SER A 310 -7.52 -18.59 -9.12
N VAL A 311 -8.38 -18.07 -9.98
CA VAL A 311 -8.17 -18.06 -11.43
C VAL A 311 -8.26 -16.62 -11.93
N SER A 312 -7.26 -16.18 -12.69
CA SER A 312 -7.13 -14.79 -13.12
C SER A 312 -7.08 -14.69 -14.65
N PRO A 313 -8.24 -14.63 -15.33
CA PRO A 313 -8.30 -14.35 -16.76
C PRO A 313 -8.11 -12.85 -16.98
N GLY A 314 -7.02 -12.44 -17.63
CA GLY A 314 -6.71 -11.02 -17.67
C GLY A 314 -5.51 -10.64 -18.52
N ARG A 315 -5.14 -9.36 -18.40
CA ARG A 315 -3.88 -8.82 -18.91
C ARG A 315 -2.77 -9.25 -17.97
N HIS A 316 -1.69 -9.78 -18.52
CA HIS A 316 -0.51 -10.22 -17.77
C HIS A 316 0.77 -9.85 -18.53
N GLN A 317 1.93 -10.22 -17.99
CA GLN A 317 3.21 -10.03 -18.69
C GLN A 317 3.16 -10.70 -20.08
N PRO A 318 3.54 -10.01 -21.17
CA PRO A 318 3.50 -10.59 -22.51
C PRO A 318 4.37 -11.85 -22.63
N MET A 319 3.87 -12.89 -23.29
CA MET A 319 4.66 -14.11 -23.56
C MET A 319 5.69 -13.87 -24.66
N GLY A 320 6.95 -14.21 -24.38
CA GLY A 320 8.07 -14.09 -25.32
C GLY A 320 8.42 -15.38 -26.04
N ASN A 321 9.20 -15.27 -27.10
CA ASN A 321 9.76 -16.43 -27.80
C ASN A 321 11.07 -16.86 -27.14
N CYS A 322 11.01 -17.89 -26.31
CA CYS A 322 12.13 -18.35 -25.47
C CYS A 322 13.07 -19.32 -26.20
N TYR A 323 12.70 -19.78 -27.39
CA TYR A 323 13.52 -20.70 -28.19
C TYR A 323 14.61 -19.98 -28.98
N ASN A 324 14.37 -18.72 -29.33
CA ASN A 324 15.36 -17.85 -29.92
C ASN A 324 15.90 -16.97 -28.78
N ASN A 325 17.22 -16.90 -28.58
CA ASN A 325 17.90 -15.99 -27.62
C ASN A 325 17.63 -14.47 -27.85
N THR A 326 16.58 -14.14 -28.59
CA THR A 326 16.06 -12.81 -28.90
C THR A 326 14.95 -12.35 -27.97
N SER A 327 14.50 -13.16 -27.00
CA SER A 327 13.50 -12.74 -26.01
C SER A 327 14.01 -11.49 -25.27
N SER A 328 13.28 -10.39 -25.40
CA SER A 328 13.57 -9.17 -24.64
C SER A 328 13.38 -9.44 -23.15
N SER A 329 14.17 -8.80 -22.28
CA SER A 329 14.04 -8.92 -20.82
C SER A 329 12.66 -8.50 -20.29
N THR A 330 11.81 -7.93 -21.14
CA THR A 330 10.43 -7.51 -20.87
C THR A 330 9.39 -8.62 -21.03
N GLU A 331 9.74 -9.73 -21.68
CA GLU A 331 8.79 -10.82 -21.99
C GLU A 331 8.92 -11.98 -21.00
N LEU A 332 7.81 -12.69 -20.79
CA LEU A 332 7.76 -13.84 -19.90
C LEU A 332 8.05 -15.12 -20.67
N CYS A 333 8.84 -15.99 -20.05
CA CYS A 333 9.26 -17.27 -20.61
C CYS A 333 8.81 -18.45 -19.76
N LEU A 334 8.17 -19.45 -20.38
CA LEU A 334 7.54 -20.58 -19.68
C LEU A 334 8.56 -21.52 -19.02
N ASP A 335 9.77 -21.62 -19.57
CA ASP A 335 10.87 -22.43 -19.06
C ASP A 335 11.56 -21.82 -17.83
N THR A 336 11.54 -20.49 -17.70
CA THR A 336 12.12 -19.75 -16.57
C THR A 336 11.07 -19.25 -15.57
N LEU A 337 9.78 -19.55 -15.81
CA LEU A 337 8.68 -19.15 -14.95
C LEU A 337 8.80 -19.78 -13.56
N ASN A 338 8.69 -18.94 -12.53
CA ASN A 338 8.61 -19.41 -11.16
C ASN A 338 7.19 -19.88 -10.82
N THR A 339 7.00 -21.20 -10.85
CA THR A 339 5.70 -21.84 -10.62
C THR A 339 5.20 -21.76 -9.17
N SER A 340 6.00 -21.23 -8.23
CA SER A 340 5.55 -21.05 -6.83
C SER A 340 4.50 -19.94 -6.65
N TYR A 341 4.37 -19.04 -7.63
CA TYR A 341 3.41 -17.93 -7.60
C TYR A 341 2.13 -18.22 -8.39
N TYR A 342 2.28 -18.66 -9.64
CA TYR A 342 1.18 -19.07 -10.51
C TYR A 342 1.67 -20.04 -11.58
N ASP A 343 0.74 -20.75 -12.21
CA ASP A 343 1.00 -21.62 -13.35
C ASP A 343 -0.22 -21.63 -14.30
N PHE A 344 -0.30 -22.66 -15.15
CA PHE A 344 -1.36 -22.84 -16.15
C PHE A 344 -2.19 -24.12 -15.96
N HIS A 345 -2.23 -24.72 -14.76
CA HIS A 345 -2.86 -26.03 -14.56
C HIS A 345 -4.39 -26.03 -14.78
N CYS A 346 -5.04 -24.87 -14.62
CA CYS A 346 -6.48 -24.68 -14.78
C CYS A 346 -6.91 -24.44 -16.24
N VAL A 347 -5.97 -24.37 -17.18
CA VAL A 347 -6.24 -24.25 -18.63
C VAL A 347 -5.73 -25.46 -19.39
N PRO A 348 -6.41 -25.87 -20.49
CA PRO A 348 -6.03 -27.09 -21.22
C PRO A 348 -4.71 -26.95 -21.98
N LYS A 349 -4.31 -25.73 -22.33
CA LYS A 349 -3.06 -25.43 -23.04
C LYS A 349 -2.47 -24.12 -22.51
N PRO A 350 -1.14 -24.04 -22.33
CA PRO A 350 -0.47 -22.79 -21.99
C PRO A 350 -0.64 -21.76 -23.13
N PRO A 351 -0.53 -20.46 -22.83
CA PRO A 351 -0.64 -19.40 -23.84
C PRO A 351 0.50 -19.48 -24.86
N ASN A 352 0.21 -19.07 -26.09
CA ASN A 352 1.21 -19.00 -27.17
C ASN A 352 2.07 -17.74 -27.04
N ASP A 353 3.23 -17.74 -27.70
CA ASP A 353 4.09 -16.57 -27.89
C ASP A 353 3.29 -15.34 -28.38
N GLY A 354 3.58 -14.17 -27.82
CA GLY A 354 2.89 -12.92 -28.12
C GLY A 354 1.53 -12.74 -27.44
N ALA A 355 1.09 -13.69 -26.61
CA ALA A 355 -0.10 -13.54 -25.79
C ALA A 355 0.06 -12.40 -24.77
N TYR A 356 -0.92 -11.51 -24.74
CA TYR A 356 -0.99 -10.36 -23.81
C TYR A 356 -2.18 -10.46 -22.86
N TRP A 357 -3.26 -11.12 -23.32
CA TRP A 357 -4.41 -11.48 -22.51
C TRP A 357 -4.49 -13.00 -22.43
N TYR A 358 -4.41 -13.56 -21.24
CA TYR A 358 -4.49 -15.00 -21.01
C TYR A 358 -4.92 -15.31 -19.58
N THR A 359 -5.15 -16.59 -19.29
CA THR A 359 -5.56 -17.02 -17.95
C THR A 359 -4.39 -17.67 -17.22
N ILE A 360 -4.21 -17.29 -15.97
CA ILE A 360 -3.26 -17.90 -15.03
C ILE A 360 -4.01 -18.49 -13.84
N CYS A 361 -3.37 -19.45 -13.18
CA CYS A 361 -3.93 -20.25 -12.12
C CYS A 361 -3.08 -20.10 -10.86
N GLY A 362 -3.71 -19.88 -9.71
CA GLY A 362 -2.99 -19.72 -8.45
C GLY A 362 -2.42 -21.05 -7.98
N THR A 363 -1.30 -21.03 -7.27
CA THR A 363 -0.69 -22.25 -6.74
C THR A 363 -0.81 -22.31 -5.22
N SER A 364 -0.70 -23.52 -4.66
CA SER A 364 -0.71 -23.70 -3.21
C SER A 364 0.44 -22.95 -2.53
N HIS A 365 0.29 -22.69 -1.23
CA HIS A 365 1.42 -22.24 -0.43
C HIS A 365 2.46 -23.36 -0.33
N GLU A 366 3.74 -23.03 -0.44
CA GLU A 366 4.83 -23.99 -0.18
C GLU A 366 4.76 -24.52 1.26
N ASN A 367 4.57 -23.60 2.22
CA ASN A 367 4.39 -23.92 3.63
C ASN A 367 3.23 -23.11 4.22
N ARG A 368 2.00 -23.63 4.10
CA ARG A 368 0.79 -22.96 4.60
C ARG A 368 0.85 -22.66 6.11
N PRO A 369 1.28 -23.57 7.00
CA PRO A 369 1.43 -23.27 8.42
C PRO A 369 2.34 -22.09 8.73
N GLU A 370 3.48 -21.99 8.04
CA GLU A 370 4.42 -20.88 8.19
C GLU A 370 3.81 -19.54 7.74
N PHE A 371 3.16 -19.52 6.57
CA PHE A 371 2.45 -18.34 6.08
C PHE A 371 1.38 -17.86 7.07
N LEU A 372 0.57 -18.79 7.62
CA LEU A 372 -0.43 -18.48 8.62
C LEU A 372 0.18 -17.96 9.92
N TYR A 373 1.27 -18.56 10.38
CA TYR A 373 1.99 -18.09 11.56
C TYR A 373 2.46 -16.64 11.39
N VAL A 374 3.04 -16.29 10.23
CA VAL A 374 3.48 -14.92 9.94
C VAL A 374 2.29 -13.96 9.90
N MET A 375 1.17 -14.32 9.26
CA MET A 375 -0.04 -13.48 9.26
C MET A 375 -0.59 -13.25 10.67
N ILE A 376 -0.55 -14.26 11.55
CA ILE A 376 -0.94 -14.15 12.96
C ILE A 376 0.00 -13.18 13.68
N VAL A 377 1.32 -13.32 13.50
CA VAL A 377 2.31 -12.43 14.13
C VAL A 377 2.12 -10.98 13.67
N ILE A 378 1.94 -10.73 12.37
CA ILE A 378 1.67 -9.40 11.83
C ILE A 378 0.41 -8.82 12.47
N THR A 379 -0.68 -9.60 12.51
CA THR A 379 -1.97 -9.18 13.08
C THR A 379 -1.84 -8.83 14.56
N LEU A 380 -1.13 -9.65 15.34
CA LEU A 380 -0.89 -9.42 16.77
C LEU A 380 -0.04 -8.17 16.98
N VAL A 381 1.10 -8.07 16.30
CA VAL A 381 2.01 -6.92 16.41
C VAL A 381 1.30 -5.64 16.02
N ALA A 382 0.57 -5.62 14.91
CA ALA A 382 -0.13 -4.44 14.46
C ALA A 382 -1.26 -4.02 15.40
N SER A 383 -2.02 -4.99 15.92
CA SER A 383 -3.06 -4.73 16.92
C SER A 383 -2.47 -4.16 18.20
N LEU A 384 -1.33 -4.68 18.67
CA LEU A 384 -0.62 -4.16 19.84
C LEU A 384 -0.09 -2.75 19.62
N VAL A 385 0.53 -2.49 18.46
CA VAL A 385 1.02 -1.15 18.08
C VAL A 385 -0.15 -0.17 18.08
N TYR A 386 -1.27 -0.49 17.45
CA TYR A 386 -2.45 0.37 17.41
C TYR A 386 -3.06 0.58 18.80
N TRP A 387 -3.19 -0.49 19.58
CA TRP A 387 -3.68 -0.39 20.94
C TRP A 387 -2.80 0.55 21.77
N THR A 388 -1.48 0.44 21.62
CA THR A 388 -0.51 1.28 22.33
C THR A 388 -0.59 2.74 21.91
N ILE A 389 -0.81 3.03 20.63
CA ILE A 389 -0.93 4.40 20.10
C ILE A 389 -2.21 5.07 20.61
N HIS A 390 -3.33 4.34 20.60
CA HIS A 390 -4.65 4.92 20.81
C HIS A 390 -5.14 4.84 22.26
N TYR A 391 -4.80 3.78 23.00
CA TYR A 391 -5.38 3.48 24.30
C TYR A 391 -4.36 3.43 25.44
N ASP A 392 -3.10 3.04 25.18
CA ASP A 392 -2.05 3.01 26.21
C ASP A 392 -1.33 4.37 26.32
N LEU A 393 -1.94 5.29 27.05
CA LEU A 393 -1.38 6.61 27.31
C LEU A 393 -0.80 6.67 28.72
N PRO A 394 0.41 7.23 28.90
CA PRO A 394 0.97 7.40 30.23
C PRO A 394 0.05 8.31 31.05
N VAL A 395 -0.55 7.74 32.09
CA VAL A 395 -1.21 8.50 33.15
C VAL A 395 -0.12 9.30 33.83
N ARG A 396 0.12 10.54 33.39
CA ARG A 396 0.85 11.49 34.21
C ARG A 396 0.02 11.67 35.47
N GLN A 397 0.45 11.03 36.55
CA GLN A 397 -0.04 11.28 37.89
C GLN A 397 -0.08 12.80 38.08
N SER A 398 -1.28 13.33 38.30
CA SER A 398 -1.52 14.69 38.79
C SER A 398 -1.00 14.85 40.23
N ALA A 399 0.29 14.60 40.44
CA ALA A 399 1.00 14.75 41.69
C ALA A 399 1.99 15.91 41.60
N ALA A 400 1.51 17.10 41.22
CA ALA A 400 2.29 18.33 41.31
C ALA A 400 1.47 19.60 41.63
N THR A 401 0.22 19.46 42.08
CA THR A 401 -0.64 20.61 42.48
C THR A 401 -1.40 20.37 43.78
N LYS A 402 -0.77 19.69 44.75
CA LYS A 402 -1.16 19.76 46.17
C LYS A 402 0.10 19.79 47.02
N GLY A 403 0.67 20.97 47.25
CA GLY A 403 1.88 21.03 48.08
C GLY A 403 2.59 22.36 48.28
N THR A 404 1.98 23.52 48.04
CA THR A 404 2.55 24.79 48.53
C THR A 404 1.47 25.83 48.77
N SER A 405 0.50 25.47 49.63
CA SER A 405 -0.16 26.48 50.47
C SER A 405 0.50 26.42 51.85
N LYS A 406 1.59 27.17 52.01
CA LYS A 406 2.02 27.65 53.32
C LYS A 406 1.77 29.15 53.34
N LYS A 407 0.61 29.52 53.89
CA LYS A 407 0.42 30.79 54.61
C LYS A 407 1.11 30.69 55.97
N LEU A 408 1.38 31.87 56.53
CA LEU A 408 1.93 32.19 57.88
C LEU A 408 3.45 32.11 57.95
N LEU A 409 4.19 33.16 58.32
CA LEU A 409 3.86 34.40 59.03
C LEU A 409 4.89 35.47 58.64
#